data_AF-A0A959WPM8-F1
#
_entry.id   AF-A0A959WPM8-F1
#
_cell.length_a   1.000
_cell.length_b   1.000
_cell.length_c   1.000
_cell.angle_alpha   90.00
_cell.angle_beta   90.00
_cell.angle_gamma   90.00
#
_symmetry.space_group_name_H-M   'P 1'
#
loop_
_entity.id
_entity.type
_entity.pdbx_description
1 polymer ?
#
loop_
_entity_poly.entity_id
_entity_poly.type
_entity_poly.pdbx_seq_one_letter_code
_entity_poly.pdbx_strand_id
1 'polypeptide(L)'
;FAEVGQTIINAPDAKVMRVYVDDEPLALDVADVRHWERTLDMREGILRRDLTWMTPSGKLVRIEFERLVSFAEKHLAMQRLTVTVLNSDAPVTIACQLINRQDGEDEYGGIPIRRKGASFDPRRTERIAERVLEPREHWQDGARSALSYKVRQSGMTVAVVADHLIDTENAFNARTLIEPDIA
;
A
#
# COMPACT_ATOMS: atom_id res chain seq x y z
N PHE A 1 37.79 -5.20 -11.10
CA PHE A 1 36.66 -4.29 -10.80
C PHE A 1 35.39 -5.13 -10.75
N ALA A 2 34.34 -4.72 -10.01
CA ALA A 2 33.08 -5.45 -10.01
C ALA A 2 32.38 -5.27 -11.37
N GLU A 3 32.12 -6.36 -12.08
CA GLU A 3 31.48 -6.34 -13.41
C GLU A 3 29.95 -6.40 -13.33
N VAL A 4 29.41 -6.81 -12.19
CA VAL A 4 27.96 -6.99 -11.96
C VAL A 4 27.52 -6.15 -10.77
N GLY A 5 26.62 -5.20 -11.01
CA GLY A 5 25.94 -4.45 -9.95
C GLY A 5 24.83 -5.30 -9.32
N GLN A 6 24.79 -5.34 -7.99
CA GLN A 6 23.70 -5.95 -7.23
C GLN A 6 22.90 -4.87 -6.50
N THR A 7 21.59 -5.03 -6.43
CA THR A 7 20.70 -4.13 -5.69
C THR A 7 19.62 -4.90 -4.94
N ILE A 8 19.11 -4.30 -3.87
CA ILE A 8 17.88 -4.73 -3.22
C ILE A 8 16.71 -4.36 -4.15
N ILE A 9 15.72 -5.25 -4.23
CA ILE A 9 14.48 -5.07 -4.99
C ILE A 9 13.32 -4.80 -4.05
N ASN A 10 12.26 -4.17 -4.54
CA ASN A 10 11.04 -4.00 -3.74
C ASN A 10 10.22 -5.28 -3.74
N ALA A 11 9.72 -5.65 -2.56
CA ALA A 11 8.64 -6.63 -2.46
C ALA A 11 7.31 -5.99 -2.92
N PRO A 12 6.30 -6.81 -3.28
CA PRO A 12 4.94 -6.34 -3.50
C PRO A 12 4.44 -5.43 -2.38
N ASP A 13 3.72 -4.38 -2.76
CA ASP A 13 3.22 -3.36 -1.85
C ASP A 13 1.90 -3.78 -1.21
N ALA A 14 1.96 -4.11 0.08
CA ALA A 14 0.80 -4.44 0.91
C ALA A 14 0.27 -3.25 1.74
N LYS A 15 0.68 -2.02 1.42
CA LYS A 15 0.34 -0.81 2.21
C LYS A 15 -0.89 -0.06 1.71
N VAL A 16 -1.52 -0.52 0.63
CA VAL A 16 -2.66 0.18 0.03
C VAL A 16 -3.90 -0.05 0.88
N MET A 17 -4.45 1.02 1.43
CA MET A 17 -5.77 1.08 2.05
C MET A 17 -6.41 2.41 1.64
N ARG A 18 -7.36 2.36 0.70
CA ARG A 18 -8.09 3.53 0.22
C ARG A 18 -9.38 3.70 0.99
N VAL A 19 -9.71 4.93 1.34
CA VAL A 19 -10.94 5.27 2.04
C VAL A 19 -11.85 6.04 1.09
N TYR A 20 -13.10 5.60 1.01
CA TYR A 20 -14.19 6.31 0.34
C TYR A 20 -15.31 6.52 1.35
N VAL A 21 -15.92 7.70 1.34
CA VAL A 21 -17.06 8.06 2.19
C VAL A 21 -18.12 8.65 1.27
N ASP A 22 -19.33 8.08 1.27
CA ASP A 22 -20.36 8.42 0.25
C ASP A 22 -19.83 8.30 -1.20
N ASP A 23 -19.01 7.28 -1.47
CA ASP A 23 -18.29 7.06 -2.73
C ASP A 23 -17.27 8.16 -3.12
N GLU A 24 -17.05 9.15 -2.27
CA GLU A 24 -16.05 10.19 -2.46
C GLU A 24 -14.67 9.69 -1.97
N PRO A 25 -13.61 9.70 -2.80
CA PRO A 25 -12.30 9.20 -2.39
C PRO A 25 -11.54 10.20 -1.52
N LEU A 26 -10.87 9.72 -0.48
CA LEU A 26 -9.80 10.49 0.17
C LEU A 26 -8.58 10.58 -0.77
N ALA A 27 -8.46 11.70 -1.47
CA ALA A 27 -7.31 12.02 -2.30
C ALA A 27 -6.58 13.24 -1.72
N LEU A 28 -5.43 13.01 -1.05
CA LEU A 28 -4.75 14.04 -0.24
C LEU A 28 -4.25 15.25 -1.04
N ASP A 29 -4.13 15.14 -2.37
CA ASP A 29 -3.75 16.21 -3.27
C ASP A 29 -4.85 17.25 -3.49
N VAL A 30 -6.13 16.86 -3.33
CA VAL A 30 -7.30 17.72 -3.54
C VAL A 30 -8.26 17.77 -2.34
N ALA A 31 -8.02 16.97 -1.30
CA ALA A 31 -8.88 16.89 -0.13
C ALA A 31 -8.89 18.20 0.70
N ASP A 32 -10.06 18.59 1.19
CA ASP A 32 -10.21 19.65 2.19
C ASP A 32 -9.85 19.09 3.58
N VAL A 33 -8.55 19.10 3.90
CA VAL A 33 -8.01 18.59 5.15
C VAL A 33 -8.05 19.68 6.22
N ARG A 34 -8.91 19.48 7.23
CA ARG A 34 -9.11 20.40 8.38
C ARG A 34 -8.05 20.22 9.46
N HIS A 35 -7.52 19.02 9.60
CA HIS A 35 -6.45 18.70 10.55
C HIS A 35 -5.51 17.68 9.91
N TRP A 36 -4.21 17.82 10.17
CA TRP A 36 -3.20 16.88 9.73
C TRP A 36 -2.06 16.83 10.74
N GLU A 37 -1.76 15.62 11.20
CA GLU A 37 -0.58 15.30 11.97
C GLU A 37 0.07 14.01 11.46
N ARG A 38 1.40 13.98 11.44
CA ARG A 38 2.15 12.77 11.15
C ARG A 38 3.36 12.69 12.05
N THR A 39 3.42 11.63 12.85
CA THR A 39 4.41 11.48 13.91
C THR A 39 5.08 10.11 13.80
N LEU A 40 6.41 10.08 13.90
CA LEU A 40 7.18 8.85 14.06
C LEU A 40 7.59 8.75 15.53
N ASP A 41 7.02 7.78 16.23
CA ASP A 41 7.46 7.46 17.58
C ASP A 41 8.76 6.66 17.49
N MET A 42 9.88 7.29 17.86
CA MET A 42 11.20 6.65 17.81
C MET A 42 11.41 5.61 18.92
N ARG A 43 10.59 5.62 19.97
CA ARG A 43 10.64 4.65 21.07
C ARG A 43 9.86 3.39 20.71
N GLU A 44 8.65 3.56 20.18
CA GLU A 44 7.78 2.44 19.80
C GLU A 44 8.01 1.93 18.37
N GLY A 45 8.65 2.73 17.51
CA GLY A 45 8.84 2.42 16.09
C GLY A 45 7.55 2.52 15.26
N ILE A 46 6.57 3.27 15.75
CA ILE A 46 5.24 3.39 15.12
C ILE A 46 5.15 4.71 14.36
N LEU A 47 4.79 4.63 13.08
CA LEU A 47 4.39 5.80 12.32
C LEU A 47 2.88 5.99 12.44
N ARG A 48 2.47 7.14 12.97
CA ARG A 48 1.08 7.57 13.11
C ARG A 48 0.78 8.69 12.12
N ARG A 49 -0.44 8.69 11.58
CA ARG A 49 -1.01 9.79 10.80
C ARG A 49 -2.45 9.97 11.27
N ASP A 50 -2.77 11.16 11.75
CA ASP A 50 -4.13 11.59 12.11
C ASP A 50 -4.53 12.71 11.16
N LEU A 51 -5.72 12.62 10.58
CA LEU A 51 -6.27 13.69 9.76
C LEU A 51 -7.78 13.79 9.93
N THR A 52 -8.27 15.02 9.80
CA THR A 52 -9.70 15.30 9.69
C THR A 52 -9.97 15.85 8.30
N TRP A 53 -10.80 15.15 7.54
CA TRP A 53 -11.15 15.47 6.15
C TRP A 53 -12.61 15.93 6.08
N MET A 54 -12.86 17.02 5.36
CA MET A 54 -14.20 17.41 4.93
C MET A 54 -14.44 16.91 3.51
N THR A 55 -15.43 16.04 3.33
CA THR A 55 -15.81 15.54 2.01
C THR A 55 -16.53 16.64 1.21
N PRO A 56 -16.56 16.56 -0.14
CA PRO A 56 -17.33 17.52 -0.95
C PRO A 56 -18.82 17.56 -0.61
N SER A 57 -19.42 16.44 -0.18
CA SER A 57 -20.79 16.35 0.31
C SER A 57 -21.00 16.90 1.75
N GLY A 58 -19.94 17.37 2.42
CA GLY A 58 -20.00 18.01 3.73
C GLY A 58 -19.88 17.07 4.93
N LYS A 59 -19.39 15.84 4.73
CA LYS A 59 -19.10 14.91 5.84
C LYS A 59 -17.76 15.26 6.46
N LEU A 60 -17.72 15.30 7.79
CA LEU A 60 -16.50 15.48 8.55
C LEU A 60 -16.00 14.12 9.02
N VAL A 61 -14.83 13.69 8.54
CA VAL A 61 -14.32 12.33 8.73
C VAL A 61 -12.96 12.41 9.40
N ARG A 62 -12.79 11.75 10.55
CA ARG A 62 -11.48 11.53 11.17
C ARG A 62 -10.91 10.21 10.69
N ILE A 63 -9.64 10.24 10.28
CA ILE A 63 -8.94 9.08 9.75
C ILE A 63 -7.59 8.96 10.46
N GLU A 64 -7.41 7.83 11.14
CA GLU A 64 -6.21 7.51 11.90
C GLU A 64 -5.53 6.31 11.25
N PHE A 65 -4.26 6.48 10.87
CA PHE A 65 -3.41 5.40 10.38
C PHE A 65 -2.27 5.17 11.35
N GLU A 66 -2.01 3.91 11.67
CA GLU A 66 -0.80 3.48 12.36
C GLU A 66 -0.12 2.39 11.56
N ARG A 67 1.22 2.40 11.51
CA ARG A 67 1.98 1.28 10.95
C ARG A 67 3.29 1.05 11.67
N LEU A 68 3.68 -0.20 11.73
CA LEU A 68 4.96 -0.64 12.29
C LEU A 68 5.51 -1.84 11.51
N VAL A 69 6.82 -2.04 11.63
CA VAL A 69 7.51 -3.27 11.23
C VAL A 69 8.02 -3.92 12.50
N SER A 70 7.65 -5.16 12.76
CA SER A 70 7.99 -5.84 14.00
C SER A 70 9.49 -6.11 14.08
N PHE A 71 10.10 -5.77 15.22
CA PHE A 71 11.50 -6.12 15.51
C PHE A 71 11.63 -7.54 16.07
N ALA A 72 10.57 -8.07 16.70
CA ALA A 72 10.53 -9.44 17.19
C ALA A 72 10.26 -10.43 16.04
N GLU A 73 9.24 -10.14 15.23
CA GLU A 73 8.81 -10.96 14.09
C GLU A 73 9.29 -10.34 12.78
N LYS A 74 10.48 -10.74 12.32
CA LYS A 74 11.21 -10.07 11.21
C LYS A 74 10.47 -10.00 9.87
N HIS A 75 9.42 -10.80 9.69
CA HIS A 75 8.62 -10.88 8.47
C HIS A 75 7.22 -10.28 8.63
N LEU A 76 6.94 -9.63 9.76
CA LEU A 76 5.64 -9.04 10.07
C LEU A 76 5.70 -7.51 10.01
N ALA A 77 4.82 -6.94 9.19
CA ALA A 77 4.46 -5.54 9.25
C ALA A 77 2.97 -5.44 9.60
N MET A 78 2.60 -4.46 10.42
CA MET A 78 1.22 -4.24 10.82
C MET A 78 0.77 -2.84 10.43
N GLN A 79 -0.50 -2.74 10.06
CA GLN A 79 -1.15 -1.49 9.71
C GLN A 79 -2.53 -1.47 10.37
N ARG A 80 -2.92 -0.32 10.92
CA ARG A 80 -4.24 -0.06 11.46
C ARG A 80 -4.80 1.18 10.77
N LEU A 81 -6.05 1.10 10.35
CA LEU A 81 -6.82 2.20 9.79
C LEU A 81 -8.13 2.29 10.58
N THR A 82 -8.35 3.43 11.22
CA THR A 82 -9.61 3.76 11.87
C THR A 82 -10.26 4.91 11.09
N VAL A 83 -11.52 4.74 10.70
CA VAL A 83 -12.32 5.75 10.00
C VAL A 83 -13.55 6.06 10.85
N THR A 84 -13.74 7.32 11.21
CA THR A 84 -14.90 7.78 11.99
C THR A 84 -15.57 8.95 11.27
N VAL A 85 -16.82 8.79 10.87
CA VAL A 85 -17.64 9.92 10.37
C VAL A 85 -18.23 10.65 11.59
N LEU A 86 -17.88 11.92 11.75
CA LEU A 86 -18.09 12.67 13.00
C LEU A 86 -19.43 13.40 13.08
N ASN A 87 -20.02 13.75 11.93
CA ASN A 87 -21.16 14.68 11.87
C ASN A 87 -22.43 14.12 11.22
N SER A 88 -22.38 12.90 10.67
CA SER A 88 -23.57 12.19 10.18
C SER A 88 -23.27 10.72 9.93
N ASP A 89 -24.31 9.97 9.58
CA ASP A 89 -24.15 8.64 9.00
C ASP A 89 -23.73 8.75 7.53
N ALA A 90 -22.82 7.87 7.11
CA ALA A 90 -22.42 7.69 5.72
C ALA A 90 -21.83 6.29 5.50
N PRO A 91 -22.10 5.61 4.37
CA PRO A 91 -21.35 4.43 3.96
C PRO A 91 -19.86 4.74 3.84
N VAL A 92 -19.05 3.83 4.38
CA VAL A 92 -17.58 3.86 4.28
C VAL A 92 -17.13 2.63 3.51
N THR A 93 -16.36 2.84 2.45
CA THR A 93 -15.72 1.75 1.69
C THR A 93 -14.21 1.82 1.89
N ILE A 94 -13.62 0.69 2.27
CA ILE A 94 -12.17 0.53 2.38
C ILE A 94 -11.71 -0.45 1.30
N ALA A 95 -10.85 0.02 0.39
CA ALA A 95 -10.27 -0.83 -0.65
C ALA A 95 -8.79 -1.09 -0.37
N CYS A 96 -8.47 -2.34 -0.05
CA CYS A 96 -7.10 -2.80 0.18
C CYS A 96 -6.55 -3.49 -1.07
N GLN A 97 -5.25 -3.30 -1.36
CA GLN A 97 -4.61 -3.92 -2.52
C GLN A 97 -3.20 -4.42 -2.19
N LEU A 98 -2.82 -5.53 -2.82
CA LEU A 98 -1.46 -6.07 -2.83
C LEU A 98 -0.93 -5.97 -4.26
N ILE A 99 0.05 -5.10 -4.51
CA ILE A 99 0.43 -4.67 -5.88
C ILE A 99 1.93 -4.83 -6.13
N ASN A 100 2.32 -5.37 -7.29
CA ASN A 100 3.71 -5.40 -7.71
C ASN A 100 4.17 -4.05 -8.30
N ARG A 101 4.62 -3.14 -7.42
CA ARG A 101 5.19 -1.85 -7.84
C ARG A 101 6.60 -1.95 -8.40
N GLN A 102 7.28 -3.07 -8.19
CA GLN A 102 8.64 -3.27 -8.67
C GLN A 102 8.67 -3.26 -10.21
N ASP A 103 7.61 -3.76 -10.85
CA ASP A 103 7.57 -3.99 -12.30
C ASP A 103 6.58 -3.12 -13.08
N GLY A 104 6.01 -2.08 -12.46
CA GLY A 104 5.41 -0.97 -13.23
C GLY A 104 3.94 -0.64 -12.97
N GLU A 105 3.32 -1.12 -11.90
CA GLU A 105 2.00 -0.65 -11.51
C GLU A 105 2.10 0.42 -10.40
N ASP A 106 1.73 1.66 -10.73
CA ASP A 106 1.46 2.67 -9.72
C ASP A 106 0.02 2.54 -9.18
N GLU A 107 -0.31 3.30 -8.13
CA GLU A 107 -1.63 3.27 -7.49
C GLU A 107 -2.78 3.59 -8.46
N TYR A 108 -2.54 4.22 -9.61
CA TYR A 108 -3.61 4.72 -10.47
C TYR A 108 -3.70 4.00 -11.81
N GLY A 109 -3.04 2.84 -11.97
CA GLY A 109 -2.98 2.14 -13.26
C GLY A 109 -2.27 2.98 -14.33
N GLY A 110 -1.51 3.99 -13.92
CA GLY A 110 -0.69 4.80 -14.79
C GLY A 110 0.55 3.99 -15.14
N ILE A 111 0.73 3.69 -16.43
CA ILE A 111 2.04 3.29 -16.96
C ILE A 111 3.03 4.35 -16.45
N PRO A 112 4.10 4.00 -15.72
CA PRO A 112 5.01 4.99 -15.17
C PRO A 112 5.54 5.80 -16.34
N ILE A 113 5.18 7.09 -16.37
CA ILE A 113 5.69 8.04 -17.35
C ILE A 113 7.22 7.90 -17.30
N ARG A 114 7.80 7.41 -18.40
CA ARG A 114 9.23 7.46 -18.64
C ARG A 114 9.65 8.90 -18.41
N ARG A 115 10.25 9.21 -17.26
CA ARG A 115 10.93 10.50 -17.04
C ARG A 115 12.16 10.51 -17.95
N LYS A 116 11.94 10.80 -19.24
CA LYS A 116 13.00 11.24 -20.15
C LYS A 116 13.57 12.53 -19.54
N GLY A 117 14.80 12.47 -19.03
CA GLY A 117 15.55 13.67 -18.65
C GLY A 117 16.08 13.75 -17.22
N ALA A 118 16.21 12.65 -16.48
CA ALA A 118 17.06 12.69 -15.29
C ALA A 118 18.54 12.67 -15.70
N SER A 119 19.29 13.72 -15.35
CA SER A 119 20.75 13.75 -15.48
C SER A 119 21.34 12.50 -14.82
N PHE A 120 22.40 11.95 -15.43
CA PHE A 120 23.17 10.83 -14.88
C PHE A 120 23.66 11.18 -13.47
N ASP A 121 23.04 10.57 -12.45
CA ASP A 121 23.45 10.66 -11.06
C ASP A 121 24.13 9.33 -10.71
N PRO A 122 25.46 9.30 -10.49
CA PRO A 122 26.19 8.07 -10.17
C PRO A 122 25.78 7.46 -8.81
N ARG A 123 24.91 8.12 -8.03
CA ARG A 123 24.30 7.57 -6.80
C ARG A 123 22.97 6.88 -7.05
N ARG A 124 22.41 6.97 -8.26
CA ARG A 124 21.19 6.25 -8.63
C ARG A 124 21.56 4.87 -9.14
N THR A 125 21.07 3.86 -8.44
CA THR A 125 20.99 2.50 -9.01
C THR A 125 20.26 2.58 -10.34
N GLU A 126 20.87 2.05 -11.41
CA GLU A 126 20.20 1.96 -12.71
C GLU A 126 18.88 1.20 -12.55
N ARG A 127 17.79 1.74 -13.13
CA ARG A 127 16.50 1.05 -13.12
C ARG A 127 16.63 -0.21 -13.97
N ILE A 128 16.28 -1.35 -13.38
CA ILE A 128 16.23 -2.63 -14.09
C ILE A 128 15.16 -2.50 -15.18
N ALA A 129 15.56 -2.63 -16.45
CA ALA A 129 14.68 -2.42 -17.60
C ALA A 129 13.71 -3.58 -17.84
N GLU A 130 14.06 -4.77 -17.34
CA GLU A 130 13.28 -6.00 -17.46
C GLU A 130 12.43 -6.24 -16.22
N ARG A 131 11.34 -7.00 -16.39
CA ARG A 131 10.52 -7.47 -15.27
C ARG A 131 11.36 -8.32 -14.32
N VAL A 132 11.43 -7.89 -13.06
CA VAL A 132 12.26 -8.45 -11.99
C VAL A 132 11.55 -9.63 -11.31
N LEU A 133 10.26 -9.48 -11.02
CA LEU A 133 9.48 -10.49 -10.28
C LEU A 133 8.65 -11.32 -11.26
N GLU A 134 9.04 -12.58 -11.44
CA GLU A 134 8.28 -13.57 -12.18
C GLU A 134 7.17 -14.14 -11.30
N PRO A 135 5.88 -13.97 -11.66
CA PRO A 135 4.75 -14.47 -10.87
C PRO A 135 4.86 -15.98 -10.66
N ARG A 136 4.50 -16.43 -9.45
CA ARG A 136 4.41 -17.84 -9.07
C ARG A 136 2.99 -18.14 -8.59
N GLU A 137 2.84 -18.53 -7.35
CA GLU A 137 1.54 -18.82 -6.75
C GLU A 137 0.85 -17.52 -6.34
N HIS A 138 -0.47 -17.52 -6.48
CA HIS A 138 -1.37 -16.55 -5.87
C HIS A 138 -2.56 -17.34 -5.31
N TRP A 139 -3.02 -16.95 -4.12
CA TRP A 139 -4.17 -17.58 -3.49
C TRP A 139 -4.88 -16.61 -2.58
N GLN A 140 -6.14 -16.93 -2.30
CA GLN A 140 -6.98 -16.20 -1.37
C GLN A 140 -7.76 -17.17 -0.50
N ASP A 141 -7.76 -16.92 0.81
CA ASP A 141 -8.49 -17.69 1.81
C ASP A 141 -9.12 -16.72 2.83
N GLY A 142 -10.44 -16.54 2.75
CA GLY A 142 -11.15 -15.50 3.48
C GLY A 142 -10.55 -14.12 3.20
N ALA A 143 -10.14 -13.41 4.26
CA ALA A 143 -9.53 -12.09 4.16
C ALA A 143 -8.03 -12.11 3.81
N ARG A 144 -7.42 -13.29 3.73
CA ARG A 144 -6.00 -13.45 3.41
C ARG A 144 -5.79 -13.52 1.92
N SER A 145 -4.86 -12.72 1.42
CA SER A 145 -4.44 -12.72 0.02
C SER A 145 -2.93 -12.82 -0.06
N ALA A 146 -2.42 -13.68 -0.95
CA ALA A 146 -1.00 -13.90 -1.11
C ALA A 146 -0.56 -13.79 -2.56
N LEU A 147 0.56 -13.11 -2.80
CA LEU A 147 1.28 -13.13 -4.06
C LEU A 147 2.71 -13.62 -3.81
N SER A 148 3.20 -14.51 -4.68
CA SER A 148 4.56 -15.01 -4.63
C SER A 148 5.25 -14.89 -5.99
N TYR A 149 6.57 -14.74 -5.92
CA TYR A 149 7.41 -14.43 -7.06
C TYR A 149 8.75 -15.14 -6.97
N LYS A 150 9.35 -15.40 -8.13
CA LYS A 150 10.77 -15.71 -8.27
C LYS A 150 11.47 -14.52 -8.90
N VAL A 151 12.58 -14.11 -8.32
CA VAL A 151 13.43 -13.06 -8.86
C VAL A 151 14.16 -13.61 -10.09
N ARG A 152 13.97 -12.97 -11.25
CA ARG A 152 14.48 -13.43 -12.55
C ARG A 152 15.98 -13.76 -12.51
N GLN A 153 16.80 -12.81 -12.03
CA GLN A 153 18.26 -12.93 -12.12
C GLN A 153 18.88 -13.79 -11.00
N SER A 154 18.43 -13.62 -9.75
CA SER A 154 19.02 -14.34 -8.61
C SER A 154 18.39 -15.70 -8.34
N GLY A 155 17.19 -15.95 -8.87
CA GLY A 155 16.42 -17.16 -8.63
C GLY A 155 15.82 -17.27 -7.22
N MET A 156 16.06 -16.30 -6.33
CA MET A 156 15.46 -16.23 -5.01
C MET A 156 13.94 -16.06 -5.10
N THR A 157 13.21 -16.47 -4.07
CA THR A 157 11.75 -16.34 -4.00
C THR A 157 11.34 -15.32 -2.95
N VAL A 158 10.24 -14.61 -3.21
CA VAL A 158 9.60 -13.71 -2.26
C VAL A 158 8.09 -13.94 -2.29
N ALA A 159 7.46 -13.95 -1.13
CA ALA A 159 6.01 -13.99 -1.00
C ALA A 159 5.57 -12.88 -0.04
N VAL A 160 4.44 -12.27 -0.34
CA VAL A 160 3.79 -11.29 0.53
C VAL A 160 2.37 -11.75 0.75
N VAL A 161 1.97 -11.78 2.01
CA VAL A 161 0.62 -12.12 2.45
C VAL A 161 0.05 -10.93 3.19
N ALA A 162 -1.15 -10.51 2.81
CA ALA A 162 -1.95 -9.54 3.55
C ALA A 162 -3.11 -10.27 4.22
N ASP A 163 -3.29 -10.04 5.51
CA ASP A 163 -4.44 -10.52 6.29
C ASP A 163 -5.17 -9.30 6.86
N HIS A 164 -6.50 -9.29 6.80
CA HIS A 164 -7.33 -8.17 7.22
C HIS A 164 -8.31 -8.60 8.31
N LEU A 165 -8.25 -7.92 9.44
CA LEU A 165 -9.22 -8.01 10.52
C LEU A 165 -10.05 -6.73 10.54
N ILE A 166 -11.37 -6.87 10.59
CA ILE A 166 -12.32 -5.75 10.60
C ILE A 166 -13.01 -5.77 11.97
N ASP A 167 -12.93 -4.65 12.67
CA ASP A 167 -13.58 -4.43 13.97
C ASP A 167 -14.51 -3.22 13.85
N THR A 168 -15.82 -3.45 13.96
CA THR A 168 -16.86 -2.42 13.81
C THR A 168 -18.19 -2.93 14.37
N GLU A 169 -18.96 -2.03 14.99
CA GLU A 169 -20.34 -2.30 15.40
C GLU A 169 -21.34 -2.17 14.23
N ASN A 170 -20.89 -1.61 13.11
CA ASN A 170 -21.73 -1.41 11.93
C ASN A 170 -21.90 -2.72 11.15
N ALA A 171 -23.05 -2.87 10.48
CA ALA A 171 -23.19 -3.89 9.46
C ALA A 171 -22.21 -3.63 8.31
N PHE A 172 -21.46 -4.64 7.89
CA PHE A 172 -20.54 -4.55 6.76
C PHE A 172 -20.62 -5.79 5.87
N ASN A 173 -20.15 -5.64 4.64
CA ASN A 173 -19.84 -6.76 3.76
C ASN A 173 -18.37 -6.67 3.33
N ALA A 174 -17.80 -7.81 2.98
CA ALA A 174 -16.45 -7.90 2.45
C ALA A 174 -16.48 -8.64 1.13
N ARG A 175 -15.73 -8.13 0.16
CA ARG A 175 -15.48 -8.80 -1.11
C ARG A 175 -13.99 -8.90 -1.30
N THR A 176 -13.56 -10.04 -1.80
CA THR A 176 -12.17 -10.33 -2.03
C THR A 176 -12.02 -10.82 -3.46
N LEU A 177 -10.96 -10.39 -4.12
CA LEU A 177 -10.59 -10.83 -5.45
C LEU A 177 -9.09 -11.01 -5.45
N ILE A 178 -8.61 -12.04 -6.11
CA ILE A 178 -7.21 -12.20 -6.44
C ILE A 178 -7.09 -12.58 -7.89
N GLU A 179 -6.17 -11.94 -8.58
CA GLU A 179 -5.86 -12.21 -9.97
C GLU A 179 -4.36 -12.47 -10.09
N PRO A 180 -3.93 -13.29 -11.06
CA PRO A 180 -2.53 -13.40 -11.39
C PRO A 180 -1.98 -12.03 -11.82
N ASP A 181 -0.77 -11.72 -11.37
CA ASP A 181 0.00 -10.56 -11.85
C ASP A 181 0.51 -10.86 -13.26
N ILE A 182 -0.33 -10.61 -14.27
CA ILE A 182 -0.02 -10.85 -15.68
C ILE A 182 0.70 -9.61 -16.23
N ALA A 183 1.87 -9.82 -16.83
CA ALA A 183 2.66 -8.80 -17.52
C ALA A 183 2.06 -8.38 -18.88
#